data_AF-A0A4Q0MJW9-F1
#
_entry.id   AF-A0A4Q0MJW9-F1
#
_cell.length_a   1.000
_cell.length_b   1.000
_cell.length_c   1.000
_cell.angle_alpha   90.00
_cell.angle_beta   90.00
_cell.angle_gamma   90.00
#
_symmetry.space_group_name_H-M   'P 1'
#
loop_
_entity.id
_entity.type
_entity.pdbx_description
1 polymer ?
#
loop_
_entity_poly.entity_id
_entity_poly.type
_entity_poly.pdbx_seq_one_letter_code
_entity_poly.pdbx_strand_id
1 'polypeptide(L)'
;MRLYRGFAEPVRALALRRSRLAAFGVSPSDPLPIVAIDPGRVPSCSPGCRFDPKARSVTVDHYLEPPGGAPETGLARALRVTPTAVDLTRFPDYAAYEALVRKRSSRTLPKARKAREAGYSVKRFALSGHVYDVHAVKTSMKTRAGGPVLDYWFLKPGDIAAPADRPAKLKRPSCDNHWTQWWGVFLPEPGHAQGAVAVDERLVAYVKVNRRGGVVHYADIMGHADHLGANVMVLLHLELTRWLLDGDEPMARGVRAVLYGALEHGRDGLLVWKKRAGFEPVRLVRAAPQGQAGGSLKERPQPAGSRNP
;
A
#
# COMPACT_ATOMS: atom_id res chain seq x y z
N MET A 1 3.95 15.56 11.09
CA MET A 1 3.60 15.16 9.70
C MET A 1 3.17 16.33 8.81
N ARG A 2 2.19 17.18 9.17
CA ARG A 2 1.73 18.29 8.29
C ARG A 2 2.85 19.26 7.86
N LEU A 3 3.73 19.68 8.78
CA LEU A 3 4.88 20.55 8.47
C LEU A 3 5.85 19.90 7.47
N TYR A 4 6.23 18.63 7.70
CA TYR A 4 7.09 17.89 6.78
C TYR A 4 6.52 17.85 5.36
N ARG A 5 5.21 17.60 5.23
CA ARG A 5 4.53 17.58 3.91
C ARG A 5 4.38 18.94 3.26
N GLY A 6 4.23 20.00 4.06
CA GLY A 6 4.11 21.37 3.55
C GLY A 6 5.43 21.94 3.03
N PHE A 7 6.57 21.53 3.62
CA PHE A 7 7.86 22.17 3.36
C PHE A 7 8.93 21.23 2.78
N ALA A 8 9.10 20.02 3.33
CA ALA A 8 10.18 19.12 2.91
C ALA A 8 9.83 18.30 1.66
N GLU A 9 8.58 17.84 1.55
CA GLU A 9 8.12 17.05 0.39
C GLU A 9 8.19 17.83 -0.93
N PRO A 10 7.76 19.11 -1.02
CA PRO A 10 7.87 19.87 -2.26
C PRO A 10 9.32 20.07 -2.73
N VAL A 11 10.22 20.33 -1.79
CA VAL A 11 11.66 20.44 -2.09
C VAL A 11 12.21 19.10 -2.61
N ARG A 12 11.83 17.99 -1.97
CA ARG A 12 12.22 16.64 -2.42
C ARG A 12 11.64 16.30 -3.79
N ALA A 13 10.38 16.66 -4.05
CA ALA A 13 9.73 16.49 -5.34
C ALA A 13 10.52 17.19 -6.45
N LEU A 14 10.83 18.47 -6.26
CA LEU A 14 11.64 19.24 -7.21
C LEU A 14 13.05 18.65 -7.40
N ALA A 15 13.74 18.34 -6.30
CA ALA A 15 15.13 17.90 -6.35
C ALA A 15 15.31 16.49 -6.92
N LEU A 16 14.38 15.57 -6.66
CA LEU A 16 14.57 14.14 -6.93
C LEU A 16 13.72 13.60 -8.06
N ARG A 17 12.58 14.19 -8.41
CA ARG A 17 11.63 13.57 -9.34
C ARG A 17 12.27 13.13 -10.65
N ARG A 18 13.05 13.99 -11.31
CA ARG A 18 13.64 13.69 -12.63
C ARG A 18 14.55 12.46 -12.58
N SER A 19 15.49 12.41 -11.63
CA SER A 19 16.41 11.27 -11.51
C SER A 19 15.69 9.99 -11.09
N ARG A 20 14.65 10.13 -10.25
CA ARG A 20 13.87 8.98 -9.77
C ARG A 20 12.95 8.41 -10.85
N LEU A 21 12.33 9.24 -11.69
CA LEU A 21 11.57 8.78 -12.87
C LEU A 21 12.49 8.08 -13.86
N ALA A 22 13.67 8.64 -14.13
CA ALA A 22 14.66 8.01 -15.00
C ALA A 22 15.09 6.62 -14.48
N ALA A 23 15.22 6.43 -13.16
CA ALA A 23 15.50 5.11 -12.58
C ALA A 23 14.39 4.06 -12.86
N PHE A 24 13.16 4.51 -13.11
CA PHE A 24 12.04 3.68 -13.56
C PHE A 24 11.91 3.60 -15.09
N GLY A 25 12.80 4.24 -15.85
CA GLY A 25 12.75 4.28 -17.31
C GLY A 25 11.64 5.18 -17.84
N VAL A 26 11.22 6.19 -17.06
CA VAL A 26 10.14 7.12 -17.42
C VAL A 26 10.75 8.50 -17.65
N SER A 27 10.48 9.12 -18.80
CA SER A 27 10.86 10.52 -19.03
C SER A 27 9.95 11.45 -18.21
N PRO A 28 10.45 12.58 -17.66
CA PRO A 28 9.61 13.57 -17.00
C PRO A 28 8.46 14.13 -17.86
N SER A 29 8.60 14.05 -19.19
CA SER A 29 7.58 14.47 -20.16
C SER A 29 6.48 13.42 -20.39
N ASP A 30 6.74 12.15 -20.08
CA ASP A 30 5.83 11.07 -20.41
C ASP A 30 4.61 11.11 -19.48
N PRO A 31 3.40 10.84 -20.00
CA PRO A 31 2.24 10.66 -19.15
C PRO A 31 2.43 9.43 -18.27
N LEU A 32 2.28 9.60 -16.96
CA LEU A 32 2.27 8.47 -16.03
C LEU A 32 0.96 7.68 -16.15
N PRO A 33 0.99 6.35 -15.94
CA PRO A 33 -0.22 5.53 -15.88
C PRO A 33 -1.24 6.08 -14.88
N ILE A 34 -2.50 6.07 -15.27
CA ILE A 34 -3.61 6.52 -14.42
C ILE A 34 -4.19 5.33 -13.67
N VAL A 35 -4.24 5.43 -12.34
CA VAL A 35 -4.93 4.47 -11.47
C VAL A 35 -6.14 5.18 -10.88
N ALA A 36 -7.32 4.84 -11.38
CA ALA A 36 -8.59 5.34 -10.85
C ALA A 36 -9.01 4.51 -9.63
N ILE A 37 -9.25 5.17 -8.50
CA ILE A 37 -9.72 4.52 -7.27
C ILE A 37 -10.97 5.20 -6.73
N ASP A 38 -11.86 4.41 -6.15
CA ASP A 38 -12.92 4.92 -5.29
C ASP A 38 -12.58 4.61 -3.83
N PRO A 39 -12.13 5.59 -3.03
CA PRO A 39 -11.86 5.40 -1.62
C PRO A 39 -13.13 5.42 -0.76
N GLY A 40 -14.29 5.78 -1.34
CA GLY A 40 -15.56 5.98 -0.67
C GLY A 40 -16.24 4.68 -0.22
N ARG A 41 -17.49 4.80 0.26
CA ARG A 41 -18.35 3.62 0.46
C ARG A 41 -18.70 3.05 -0.91
N VAL A 42 -18.51 1.75 -1.06
CA VAL A 42 -18.89 1.00 -2.26
C VAL A 42 -20.17 0.22 -1.97
N PRO A 43 -20.94 -0.21 -2.98
CA PRO A 43 -22.19 -0.95 -2.78
C PRO A 43 -22.02 -2.23 -1.93
N SER A 44 -20.85 -2.86 -1.96
CA SER A 44 -20.51 -4.04 -1.15
C SER A 44 -20.03 -3.73 0.27
N CYS A 45 -20.13 -2.48 0.74
CA CYS A 45 -19.87 -2.16 2.14
C CYS A 45 -20.93 -2.78 3.05
N SER A 46 -20.49 -3.42 4.12
CA SER A 46 -21.40 -3.93 5.16
C SER A 46 -22.11 -2.78 5.90
N PRO A 47 -23.28 -3.06 6.51
CA PRO A 47 -23.97 -2.08 7.36
C PRO A 47 -23.09 -1.58 8.52
N GLY A 48 -22.26 -2.46 9.08
CA GLY A 48 -21.31 -2.13 10.16
C GLY A 48 -20.04 -1.39 9.70
N CYS A 49 -19.97 -0.95 8.43
CA CYS A 49 -18.83 -0.19 7.94
C CYS A 49 -18.68 1.12 8.72
N ARG A 50 -17.52 1.30 9.35
CA ARG A 50 -17.16 2.52 10.11
C ARG A 50 -16.40 3.54 9.25
N PHE A 51 -16.39 3.36 7.93
CA PHE A 51 -15.79 4.34 7.04
C PHE A 51 -16.57 5.65 7.14
N ASP A 52 -15.85 6.69 7.58
CA ASP A 52 -16.30 8.06 7.54
C ASP A 52 -15.66 8.75 6.31
N PRO A 53 -16.46 9.15 5.30
CA PRO A 53 -15.96 9.87 4.13
C PRO A 53 -15.39 11.25 4.49
N LYS A 54 -15.80 11.84 5.62
CA LYS A 54 -15.30 13.13 6.11
C LYS A 54 -13.97 12.98 6.85
N ALA A 55 -13.70 11.80 7.43
CA ALA A 55 -12.40 11.44 7.99
C ALA A 55 -11.37 11.25 6.86
N ARG A 56 -10.76 12.35 6.43
CA ARG A 56 -9.66 12.36 5.46
C ARG A 56 -8.60 11.35 5.89
N SER A 57 -8.32 10.35 5.04
CA SER A 57 -7.11 9.55 5.19
C SER A 57 -6.01 10.43 4.68
N VAL A 58 -5.34 11.09 5.62
CA VAL A 58 -4.21 11.98 5.36
C VAL A 58 -3.22 11.31 4.40
N THR A 59 -3.08 9.98 4.40
CA THR A 59 -2.22 9.23 3.49
C THR A 59 -2.75 9.05 2.07
N VAL A 60 -3.94 8.48 1.85
CA VAL A 60 -4.43 8.20 0.47
C VAL A 60 -4.87 9.49 -0.22
N ASP A 61 -5.58 10.36 0.50
CA ASP A 61 -6.09 11.62 -0.05
C ASP A 61 -4.96 12.58 -0.46
N HIS A 62 -3.77 12.43 0.13
CA HIS A 62 -2.60 13.23 -0.23
C HIS A 62 -2.04 12.89 -1.63
N TYR A 63 -2.17 11.63 -2.06
CA TYR A 63 -1.73 11.18 -3.39
C TYR A 63 -2.82 11.35 -4.47
N LEU A 64 -4.08 11.46 -4.07
CA LEU A 64 -5.19 11.67 -5.00
C LEU A 64 -5.08 13.04 -5.68
N GLU A 65 -5.29 13.06 -6.99
CA GLU A 65 -5.47 14.32 -7.72
C GLU A 65 -6.78 15.01 -7.31
N PRO A 66 -6.79 16.36 -7.27
CA PRO A 66 -7.99 17.11 -6.94
C PRO A 66 -9.11 16.86 -7.97
N PRO A 67 -10.40 16.87 -7.54
CA PRO A 67 -11.53 16.77 -8.45
C PRO A 67 -11.53 17.92 -9.46
N GLY A 68 -11.88 17.65 -10.72
CA GLY A 68 -11.98 18.68 -11.77
C GLY A 68 -10.87 18.68 -12.81
N GLY A 69 -9.85 17.81 -12.67
CA GLY A 69 -9.11 17.26 -13.81
C GLY A 69 -8.33 18.21 -14.72
N ALA A 70 -8.25 19.52 -14.43
CA ALA A 70 -7.27 20.35 -15.10
C ALA A 70 -5.90 19.74 -14.75
N PRO A 71 -5.10 19.30 -15.74
CA PRO A 71 -3.76 18.83 -15.47
C PRO A 71 -3.11 19.95 -14.66
N GLU A 72 -2.70 19.67 -13.42
CA GLU A 72 -1.98 20.66 -12.64
C GLU A 72 -0.81 21.13 -13.53
N THR A 73 -0.90 22.35 -14.05
CA THR A 73 0.14 22.92 -14.91
C THR A 73 1.10 23.69 -14.03
N GLY A 74 2.36 23.75 -14.47
CA GLY A 74 3.38 24.54 -13.81
C GLY A 74 3.77 24.03 -12.41
N LEU A 75 3.88 24.98 -11.47
CA LEU A 75 4.57 24.81 -10.19
C LEU A 75 3.85 23.84 -9.24
N ALA A 76 2.51 23.85 -9.20
CA ALA A 76 1.75 22.99 -8.29
C ALA A 76 2.05 21.49 -8.53
N ARG A 77 2.04 21.07 -9.80
CA ARG A 77 2.42 19.70 -10.19
C ARG A 77 3.87 19.41 -9.89
N ALA A 78 4.77 20.38 -10.08
CA ALA A 78 6.20 20.21 -9.81
C ALA A 78 6.48 19.97 -8.31
N LEU A 79 5.67 20.56 -7.43
CA LEU A 79 5.78 20.46 -5.97
C LEU A 79 5.11 19.23 -5.36
N ARG A 80 4.24 18.52 -6.09
CA ARG A 80 3.62 17.28 -5.56
C ARG A 80 4.59 16.11 -5.59
N VAL A 81 4.44 15.15 -4.70
CA VAL A 81 5.20 13.89 -4.79
C VAL A 81 4.51 12.91 -5.73
N THR A 82 5.28 12.04 -6.39
CA THR A 82 4.76 11.08 -7.38
C THR A 82 4.40 9.78 -6.66
N PRO A 83 3.12 9.37 -6.53
CA PRO A 83 2.79 8.12 -5.88
C PRO A 83 3.34 6.91 -6.65
N THR A 84 3.71 5.85 -5.93
CA THR A 84 4.06 4.57 -6.54
C THR A 84 3.05 3.50 -6.16
N ALA A 85 2.51 2.79 -7.14
CA ALA A 85 1.51 1.75 -6.94
C ALA A 85 1.78 0.51 -7.81
N VAL A 86 1.28 -0.64 -7.37
CA VAL A 86 1.02 -1.80 -8.23
C VAL A 86 -0.45 -1.75 -8.64
N ASP A 87 -0.74 -1.59 -9.92
CA ASP A 87 -2.10 -1.71 -10.46
C ASP A 87 -2.40 -3.18 -10.67
N LEU A 88 -3.22 -3.75 -9.77
CA LEU A 88 -3.57 -5.16 -9.76
C LEU A 88 -4.47 -5.55 -10.95
N THR A 89 -5.19 -4.59 -11.55
CA THR A 89 -6.09 -4.89 -12.67
C THR A 89 -5.38 -5.28 -13.96
N ARG A 90 -4.06 -5.06 -14.01
CA ARG A 90 -3.19 -5.49 -15.12
C ARG A 90 -2.82 -6.96 -15.06
N PHE A 91 -3.16 -7.66 -13.98
CA PHE A 91 -2.83 -9.07 -13.78
C PHE A 91 -4.13 -9.85 -13.62
N PRO A 92 -4.44 -10.81 -14.51
CA PRO A 92 -5.58 -11.69 -14.33
C PRO A 92 -5.45 -12.59 -13.09
N ASP A 93 -4.21 -12.93 -12.72
CA ASP A 93 -3.88 -13.79 -11.58
C ASP A 93 -2.48 -13.45 -11.01
N TYR A 94 -2.10 -14.16 -9.95
CA TYR A 94 -0.78 -14.01 -9.34
C TYR A 94 0.38 -14.49 -10.25
N ALA A 95 0.16 -15.45 -11.14
CA ALA A 95 1.20 -15.95 -12.05
C ALA A 95 1.63 -14.87 -13.08
N ALA A 96 0.67 -14.10 -13.60
CA ALA A 96 0.95 -12.95 -14.46
C ALA A 96 1.75 -11.87 -13.72
N TYR A 97 1.45 -11.65 -12.44
CA TYR A 97 2.24 -10.76 -11.59
C TYR A 97 3.68 -11.27 -11.38
N GLU A 98 3.85 -12.57 -11.11
CA GLU A 98 5.19 -13.17 -10.99
C GLU A 98 6.01 -13.03 -12.28
N ALA A 99 5.37 -13.16 -13.45
CA ALA A 99 6.03 -12.95 -14.74
C ALA A 99 6.60 -11.54 -14.87
N LEU A 100 5.87 -10.51 -14.43
CA LEU A 100 6.37 -9.13 -14.36
C LEU A 100 7.57 -9.02 -13.40
N VAL A 101 7.43 -9.55 -12.19
CA VAL A 101 8.51 -9.51 -11.18
C VAL A 101 9.78 -10.17 -11.71
N ARG A 102 9.65 -11.34 -12.37
CA ARG A 102 10.75 -12.07 -13.00
C ARG A 102 11.39 -11.26 -14.12
N LYS A 103 10.60 -10.63 -14.99
CA LYS A 103 11.09 -9.73 -16.06
C LYS A 103 11.89 -8.56 -15.49
N ARG A 104 11.48 -8.00 -14.36
CA ARG A 104 12.19 -6.88 -13.71
C ARG A 104 13.41 -7.32 -12.91
N SER A 105 13.43 -8.54 -12.41
CA SER A 105 14.56 -9.13 -11.67
C SER A 105 14.42 -10.64 -11.53
N SER A 106 15.32 -11.38 -12.19
CA SER A 106 15.42 -12.84 -12.08
C SER A 106 15.71 -13.34 -10.66
N ARG A 107 16.20 -12.47 -9.76
CA ARG A 107 16.59 -12.84 -8.39
C ARG A 107 15.49 -12.64 -7.35
N THR A 108 14.41 -11.93 -7.66
CA THR A 108 13.40 -11.55 -6.66
C THR A 108 12.60 -12.75 -6.15
N LEU A 109 12.07 -13.58 -7.06
CA LEU A 109 11.30 -14.77 -6.68
C LEU A 109 12.16 -15.83 -5.98
N PRO A 110 13.39 -16.17 -6.44
CA PRO A 110 14.28 -17.07 -5.71
C PRO A 110 14.58 -16.62 -4.28
N LYS A 111 14.76 -15.31 -4.05
CA LYS A 111 14.98 -14.75 -2.70
C LYS A 111 13.81 -15.01 -1.75
N ALA A 112 12.58 -14.86 -2.22
CA ALA A 112 11.39 -15.16 -1.42
C ALA A 112 11.23 -16.67 -1.16
N ARG A 113 11.53 -17.50 -2.17
CA ARG A 113 11.54 -18.96 -2.01
C ARG A 113 12.54 -19.40 -0.95
N LYS A 114 13.78 -18.89 -1.02
CA LYS A 114 14.83 -19.15 -0.03
C LYS A 114 14.43 -18.72 1.39
N ALA A 115 13.69 -17.62 1.52
CA ALA A 115 13.13 -17.21 2.80
C ALA A 115 12.12 -18.26 3.31
N ARG A 116 11.18 -18.73 2.48
CA ARG A 116 10.24 -19.79 2.89
C ARG A 116 10.97 -21.08 3.27
N GLU A 117 11.96 -21.51 2.48
CA GLU A 117 12.78 -22.70 2.73
C GLU A 117 13.57 -22.60 4.04
N ALA A 118 13.96 -21.38 4.44
CA ALA A 118 14.60 -21.10 5.72
C ALA A 118 13.61 -21.04 6.91
N GLY A 119 12.34 -21.40 6.71
CA GLY A 119 11.33 -21.49 7.76
C GLY A 119 10.51 -20.21 7.99
N TYR A 120 10.75 -19.13 7.22
CA TYR A 120 9.95 -17.92 7.35
C TYR A 120 8.54 -18.12 6.79
N SER A 121 7.52 -17.77 7.56
CA SER A 121 6.11 -17.83 7.15
C SER A 121 5.47 -16.44 7.18
N VAL A 122 4.38 -16.24 6.43
CA VAL A 122 3.65 -14.96 6.39
C VAL A 122 2.20 -15.17 6.78
N LYS A 123 1.71 -14.38 7.73
CA LYS A 123 0.30 -14.40 8.14
C LYS A 123 -0.15 -13.07 8.72
N ARG A 124 -1.47 -12.91 8.82
CA ARG A 124 -2.08 -11.81 9.59
C ARG A 124 -1.83 -12.05 11.08
N PHE A 125 -1.70 -10.97 11.86
CA PHE A 125 -1.59 -11.05 13.31
C PHE A 125 -2.34 -9.93 14.02
N ALA A 126 -2.65 -10.14 15.30
CA ALA A 126 -3.19 -9.10 16.17
C ALA A 126 -2.03 -8.33 16.82
N LEU A 127 -1.97 -7.01 16.62
CA LEU A 127 -0.87 -6.17 17.11
C LEU A 127 -0.60 -6.35 18.61
N SER A 128 -1.64 -6.44 19.44
CA SER A 128 -1.53 -6.64 20.88
C SER A 128 -0.82 -7.95 21.26
N GLY A 129 -0.85 -8.96 20.39
CA GLY A 129 -0.17 -10.24 20.61
C GLY A 129 1.31 -10.23 20.28
N HIS A 130 1.83 -9.18 19.61
CA HIS A 130 3.22 -9.11 19.15
C HIS A 130 3.85 -7.72 19.38
N VAL A 131 3.46 -7.04 20.46
CA VAL A 131 3.90 -5.66 20.76
C VAL A 131 5.43 -5.60 20.91
N TYR A 132 6.02 -6.56 21.63
CA TYR A 132 7.45 -6.58 21.90
C TYR A 132 8.25 -6.88 20.63
N ASP A 133 7.76 -7.77 19.77
CA ASP A 133 8.42 -8.01 18.49
C ASP A 133 8.31 -6.81 17.54
N VAL A 134 7.14 -6.15 17.46
CA VAL A 134 7.00 -4.91 16.67
C VAL A 134 7.93 -3.83 17.22
N HIS A 135 8.09 -3.75 18.54
CA HIS A 135 9.05 -2.86 19.19
C HIS A 135 10.48 -3.19 18.76
N ALA A 136 10.90 -4.45 18.86
CA ALA A 136 12.23 -4.91 18.43
C ALA A 136 12.48 -4.61 16.95
N VAL A 137 11.49 -4.88 16.08
CA VAL A 137 11.56 -4.54 14.65
C VAL A 137 11.80 -3.03 14.50
N LYS A 138 11.01 -2.17 15.14
CA LYS A 138 11.14 -0.70 15.00
C LYS A 138 12.48 -0.19 15.54
N THR A 139 12.96 -0.74 16.66
CA THR A 139 14.18 -0.33 17.37
C THR A 139 15.44 -1.07 16.94
N SER A 140 15.39 -1.95 15.94
CA SER A 140 16.57 -2.69 15.45
C SER A 140 17.56 -1.86 14.63
N MET A 141 17.21 -0.65 14.15
CA MET A 141 18.10 0.17 13.31
C MET A 141 18.05 1.67 13.65
N LYS A 142 19.22 2.28 13.82
CA LYS A 142 19.39 3.75 14.00
C LYS A 142 18.96 4.55 12.78
N THR A 143 19.17 4.01 11.58
CA THR A 143 18.90 4.68 10.30
C THR A 143 18.28 3.68 9.34
N ARG A 144 17.21 4.09 8.67
CA ARG A 144 16.53 3.32 7.62
C ARG A 144 16.53 4.09 6.30
N ALA A 145 15.89 3.54 5.27
CA ALA A 145 15.79 4.19 3.97
C ALA A 145 15.22 5.63 4.05
N GLY A 146 14.34 5.91 5.01
CA GLY A 146 13.78 7.25 5.26
C GLY A 146 14.70 8.23 6.00
N GLY A 147 15.85 7.77 6.52
CA GLY A 147 16.75 8.55 7.37
C GLY A 147 16.85 8.00 8.80
N PRO A 148 17.36 8.82 9.74
CA PRO A 148 17.38 8.49 11.17
C PRO A 148 15.98 8.13 11.69
N VAL A 149 15.92 7.15 12.58
CA VAL A 149 14.66 6.65 13.15
C VAL A 149 14.62 7.02 14.62
N LEU A 150 13.79 7.99 15.00
CA LEU A 150 13.64 8.42 16.40
C LEU A 150 13.13 7.29 17.30
N ASP A 151 12.31 6.40 16.75
CA ASP A 151 11.79 5.23 17.47
C ASP A 151 12.93 4.40 18.09
N TYR A 152 14.10 4.34 17.43
CA TYR A 152 15.27 3.61 17.94
C TYR A 152 15.74 4.11 19.33
N TRP A 153 15.54 5.38 19.67
CA TRP A 153 15.94 5.94 20.97
C TRP A 153 14.80 6.06 21.97
N PHE A 154 13.57 6.31 21.50
CA PHE A 154 12.51 6.79 22.37
C PHE A 154 11.27 5.91 22.42
N LEU A 155 11.11 4.98 21.47
CA LEU A 155 9.92 4.14 21.43
C LEU A 155 9.97 3.13 22.58
N LYS A 156 8.86 3.01 23.31
CA LYS A 156 8.63 1.96 24.30
C LYS A 156 7.54 1.00 23.79
N PRO A 157 7.50 -0.26 24.27
CA PRO A 157 6.44 -1.19 23.89
C PRO A 157 5.02 -0.63 24.09
N GLY A 158 4.78 0.07 25.20
CA GLY A 158 3.48 0.68 25.51
C GLY A 158 3.02 1.77 24.52
N ASP A 159 3.94 2.39 23.76
CA ASP A 159 3.60 3.38 22.73
C ASP A 159 3.03 2.73 21.46
N ILE A 160 3.24 1.42 21.27
CA ILE A 160 2.78 0.67 20.11
C ILE A 160 1.35 0.20 20.32
N ALA A 161 1.11 -0.52 21.42
CA ALA A 161 -0.20 -0.97 21.89
C ALA A 161 -0.08 -1.55 23.31
N ALA A 162 -1.22 -1.75 23.97
CA ALA A 162 -1.28 -2.58 25.18
C ALA A 162 -0.98 -4.05 24.81
N PRO A 163 0.04 -4.68 25.42
CA PRO A 163 0.31 -6.10 25.24
C PRO A 163 -0.85 -6.96 25.74
N ALA A 164 -1.12 -8.07 25.08
CA ALA A 164 -2.13 -9.01 25.52
C ALA A 164 -1.65 -9.82 26.75
N ASP A 165 -2.57 -10.11 27.65
CA ASP A 165 -2.40 -10.98 28.81
C ASP A 165 -2.70 -12.46 28.51
N ARG A 166 -3.23 -12.73 27.32
CA ARG A 166 -3.59 -14.05 26.79
C ARG A 166 -3.40 -14.10 25.27
N PRO A 167 -3.38 -15.29 24.64
CA PRO A 167 -3.25 -15.40 23.19
C PRO A 167 -4.23 -14.50 22.43
N ALA A 168 -3.68 -13.54 21.68
CA ALA A 168 -4.47 -12.53 21.00
C ALA A 168 -5.15 -13.11 19.75
N LYS A 169 -6.47 -12.92 19.65
CA LYS A 169 -7.23 -13.36 18.48
C LYS A 169 -7.28 -12.28 17.40
N LEU A 170 -7.11 -12.69 16.14
CA LEU A 170 -7.39 -11.85 14.99
C LEU A 170 -8.86 -11.44 14.99
N LYS A 171 -9.12 -10.13 14.89
CA LYS A 171 -10.47 -9.60 14.74
C LYS A 171 -10.79 -9.45 13.26
N ARG A 172 -11.90 -10.02 12.82
CA ARG A 172 -12.42 -9.74 11.47
C ARG A 172 -12.85 -8.27 11.41
N PRO A 173 -12.43 -7.50 10.40
CA PRO A 173 -12.96 -6.16 10.17
C PRO A 173 -14.48 -6.16 9.99
N SER A 174 -15.11 -5.06 10.38
CA SER A 174 -16.56 -4.92 10.21
C SER A 174 -16.97 -4.75 8.75
N CYS A 175 -16.07 -4.35 7.85
CA CYS A 175 -16.30 -4.14 6.43
C CYS A 175 -15.15 -4.75 5.61
N ASP A 176 -15.49 -5.47 4.53
CA ASP A 176 -14.50 -6.09 3.65
C ASP A 176 -13.75 -5.08 2.75
N ASN A 177 -14.31 -3.86 2.59
CA ASN A 177 -13.75 -2.81 1.75
C ASN A 177 -13.02 -1.69 2.53
N HIS A 178 -13.18 -1.64 3.85
CA HIS A 178 -12.60 -0.58 4.69
C HIS A 178 -12.07 -1.16 5.99
N TRP A 179 -10.75 -1.35 6.05
CA TRP A 179 -10.11 -1.99 7.18
C TRP A 179 -8.66 -1.59 7.36
N THR A 180 -8.13 -1.93 8.52
CA THR A 180 -6.69 -1.87 8.83
C THR A 180 -6.30 -3.24 9.35
N GLN A 181 -5.33 -3.87 8.68
CA GLN A 181 -4.84 -5.20 9.04
C GLN A 181 -3.32 -5.16 9.20
N TRP A 182 -2.81 -6.06 10.02
CA TRP A 182 -1.39 -6.28 10.21
C TRP A 182 -1.00 -7.64 9.65
N TRP A 183 0.04 -7.65 8.84
CA TRP A 183 0.67 -8.84 8.29
C TRP A 183 2.10 -8.93 8.78
N GLY A 184 2.54 -10.12 9.12
CA GLY A 184 3.85 -10.38 9.70
C GLY A 184 4.59 -11.48 8.98
N VAL A 185 5.92 -11.41 9.02
CA VAL A 185 6.81 -12.53 8.71
C VAL A 185 7.27 -13.13 10.02
N PHE A 186 7.04 -14.43 10.20
CA PHE A 186 7.32 -15.17 11.41
C PHE A 186 8.41 -16.20 11.19
N LEU A 187 9.28 -16.35 12.18
CA LEU A 187 10.28 -17.41 12.25
C LEU A 187 9.94 -18.31 13.46
N PRO A 188 9.84 -19.64 13.30
CA PRO A 188 9.63 -20.54 14.42
C PRO A 188 10.72 -20.38 15.47
N GLU A 189 10.32 -20.25 16.73
CA GLU A 189 11.23 -20.09 17.86
C GLU A 189 10.53 -20.63 19.12
N PRO A 190 10.65 -21.94 19.40
CA PRO A 190 10.00 -22.56 20.55
C PRO A 190 10.38 -21.87 21.86
N GLY A 191 9.37 -21.59 22.68
CA GLY A 191 9.53 -20.83 23.93
C GLY A 191 9.55 -19.31 23.76
N HIS A 192 9.50 -18.78 22.53
CA HIS A 192 9.36 -17.33 22.33
C HIS A 192 8.03 -16.84 22.90
N ALA A 193 8.10 -15.74 23.63
CA ALA A 193 6.98 -15.16 24.35
C ALA A 193 6.84 -13.67 24.06
N GLN A 194 5.61 -13.16 24.20
CA GLN A 194 5.26 -11.75 24.08
C GLN A 194 4.73 -11.27 25.43
N GLY A 195 5.66 -10.95 26.35
CA GLY A 195 5.34 -10.74 27.76
C GLY A 195 5.06 -12.08 28.43
N ALA A 196 3.88 -12.23 29.04
CA ALA A 196 3.48 -13.47 29.73
C ALA A 196 2.88 -14.54 28.80
N VAL A 197 2.73 -14.25 27.51
CA VAL A 197 2.05 -15.12 26.54
C VAL A 197 3.08 -15.83 25.65
N ALA A 198 3.16 -17.16 25.76
CA ALA A 198 3.93 -17.98 24.82
C ALA A 198 3.28 -17.95 23.43
N VAL A 199 4.11 -17.77 22.39
CA VAL A 199 3.68 -17.75 20.99
C VAL A 199 4.50 -18.69 20.09
N ASP A 200 5.66 -19.16 20.57
CA ASP A 200 6.55 -20.14 19.89
C ASP A 200 7.05 -19.73 18.49
N GLU A 201 6.90 -18.45 18.15
CA GLU A 201 7.36 -17.86 16.90
C GLU A 201 7.68 -16.37 17.09
N ARG A 202 8.74 -15.90 16.44
CA ARG A 202 9.15 -14.49 16.47
C ARG A 202 8.66 -13.77 15.23
N LEU A 203 8.01 -12.62 15.42
CA LEU A 203 7.71 -11.68 14.34
C LEU A 203 8.98 -10.89 13.97
N VAL A 204 9.50 -11.08 12.76
CA VAL A 204 10.77 -10.47 12.30
C VAL A 204 10.59 -9.35 11.28
N ALA A 205 9.39 -9.23 10.70
CA ALA A 205 9.03 -8.14 9.81
C ALA A 205 7.51 -7.99 9.78
N TYR A 206 7.00 -6.79 9.48
CA TYR A 206 5.57 -6.56 9.40
C TYR A 206 5.20 -5.51 8.36
N VAL A 207 3.93 -5.51 7.99
CA VAL A 207 3.27 -4.41 7.30
C VAL A 207 1.89 -4.14 7.91
N LYS A 208 1.64 -2.87 8.25
CA LYS A 208 0.31 -2.32 8.50
C LYS A 208 -0.26 -1.86 7.17
N VAL A 209 -1.37 -2.48 6.77
CA VAL A 209 -2.09 -2.14 5.54
C VAL A 209 -3.45 -1.54 5.85
N ASN A 210 -3.79 -0.47 5.14
CA ASN A 210 -5.10 0.19 5.22
C ASN A 210 -5.81 0.04 3.88
N ARG A 211 -6.95 -0.67 3.86
CA ARG A 211 -7.82 -0.72 2.68
C ARG A 211 -8.86 0.39 2.75
N ARG A 212 -9.04 1.09 1.63
CA ARG A 212 -10.16 2.01 1.39
C ARG A 212 -10.72 1.77 -0.02
N GLY A 213 -11.89 1.13 -0.08
CA GLY A 213 -12.52 0.74 -1.34
C GLY A 213 -11.59 -0.11 -2.19
N GLY A 214 -11.25 0.38 -3.39
CA GLY A 214 -10.38 -0.30 -4.34
C GLY A 214 -8.87 -0.17 -4.10
N VAL A 215 -8.40 0.50 -3.04
CA VAL A 215 -6.96 0.67 -2.78
C VAL A 215 -6.53 0.08 -1.44
N VAL A 216 -5.39 -0.62 -1.43
CA VAL A 216 -4.67 -1.04 -0.22
C VAL A 216 -3.40 -0.21 -0.10
N HIS A 217 -3.25 0.54 0.98
CA HIS A 217 -2.09 1.37 1.24
C HIS A 217 -1.19 0.75 2.30
N TYR A 218 0.11 0.63 2.00
CA TYR A 218 1.15 0.24 2.97
C TYR A 218 1.43 1.43 3.89
N ALA A 219 0.81 1.42 5.07
CA ALA A 219 0.89 2.53 6.02
C ALA A 219 2.17 2.50 6.86
N ASP A 220 2.66 1.31 7.19
CA ASP A 220 3.93 1.10 7.90
C ASP A 220 4.48 -0.27 7.49
N ILE A 221 5.71 -0.36 6.99
CA ILE A 221 6.33 -1.61 6.53
C ILE A 221 7.79 -1.64 6.98
N MET A 222 8.14 -2.63 7.79
CA MET A 222 9.48 -2.71 8.41
C MET A 222 9.93 -4.16 8.58
N GLY A 223 11.26 -4.35 8.59
CA GLY A 223 11.91 -5.61 8.93
C GLY A 223 13.00 -5.38 9.97
N HIS A 224 13.19 -6.38 10.83
CA HIS A 224 14.25 -6.42 11.81
C HIS A 224 15.60 -6.48 11.11
N ALA A 225 16.58 -5.70 11.59
CA ALA A 225 17.90 -5.55 10.96
C ALA A 225 18.53 -6.90 10.58
N ASP A 226 18.58 -7.82 11.55
CA ASP A 226 19.23 -9.14 11.42
C ASP A 226 18.55 -10.06 10.40
N HIS A 227 17.28 -9.80 10.08
CA HIS A 227 16.50 -10.63 9.16
C HIS A 227 16.35 -10.01 7.76
N LEU A 228 16.82 -8.77 7.54
CA LEU A 228 16.76 -8.14 6.22
C LEU A 228 17.54 -8.92 5.15
N GLY A 229 18.67 -9.54 5.53
CA GLY A 229 19.48 -10.40 4.64
C GLY A 229 18.73 -11.64 4.15
N ALA A 230 17.77 -12.13 4.93
CA ALA A 230 16.90 -13.26 4.57
C ALA A 230 15.79 -12.88 3.58
N ASN A 231 15.71 -11.61 3.14
CA ASN A 231 14.72 -11.11 2.16
C ASN A 231 13.25 -11.17 2.67
N VAL A 232 13.05 -11.08 3.98
CA VAL A 232 11.72 -11.06 4.62
C VAL A 232 10.77 -10.00 4.04
N MET A 233 11.29 -8.85 3.63
CA MET A 233 10.48 -7.79 3.01
C MET A 233 9.96 -8.16 1.62
N VAL A 234 10.72 -8.93 0.86
CA VAL A 234 10.29 -9.43 -0.46
C VAL A 234 9.23 -10.49 -0.28
N LEU A 235 9.47 -11.45 0.63
CA LEU A 235 8.50 -12.49 0.98
C LEU A 235 7.16 -11.87 1.39
N LEU A 236 7.18 -10.93 2.35
CA LEU A 236 5.98 -10.27 2.86
C LEU A 236 5.16 -9.60 1.74
N HIS A 237 5.83 -8.86 0.85
CA HIS A 237 5.14 -8.16 -0.23
C HIS A 237 4.54 -9.12 -1.26
N LEU A 238 5.27 -10.18 -1.63
CA LEU A 238 4.79 -11.16 -2.59
C LEU A 238 3.57 -11.93 -2.04
N GLU A 239 3.60 -12.35 -0.78
CA GLU A 239 2.47 -13.04 -0.14
C GLU A 239 1.24 -12.15 -0.01
N LEU A 240 1.42 -10.88 0.34
CA LEU A 240 0.31 -9.94 0.39
C LEU A 240 -0.28 -9.71 -1.01
N THR A 241 0.57 -9.56 -2.03
CA THR A 241 0.11 -9.36 -3.41
C THR A 241 -0.61 -10.59 -3.95
N ARG A 242 -0.12 -11.78 -3.63
CA ARG A 242 -0.79 -13.05 -3.92
C ARG A 242 -2.17 -13.09 -3.29
N TRP A 243 -2.28 -12.87 -1.98
CA TRP A 243 -3.56 -12.87 -1.28
C TRP A 243 -4.58 -11.90 -1.91
N LEU A 244 -4.13 -10.73 -2.35
CA LEU A 244 -5.00 -9.74 -3.01
C LEU A 244 -5.45 -10.17 -4.42
N LEU A 245 -4.57 -10.81 -5.19
CA LEU A 245 -4.88 -11.27 -6.55
C LEU A 245 -5.72 -12.55 -6.55
N ASP A 246 -5.41 -13.50 -5.66
CA ASP A 246 -6.16 -14.75 -5.52
C ASP A 246 -7.61 -14.45 -5.11
N GLY A 247 -7.83 -13.45 -4.23
CA GLY A 247 -9.17 -12.92 -3.96
C GLY A 247 -10.11 -13.92 -3.26
N ASP A 248 -9.57 -15.01 -2.70
CA ASP A 248 -10.35 -16.06 -2.05
C ASP A 248 -11.19 -15.51 -0.89
N GLU A 249 -10.63 -14.56 -0.14
CA GLU A 249 -11.32 -13.89 0.96
C GLU A 249 -12.10 -12.66 0.49
N PRO A 250 -13.32 -12.42 0.99
CA PRO A 250 -14.09 -11.20 0.68
C PRO A 250 -13.30 -9.90 0.86
N MET A 251 -12.43 -9.84 1.88
CA MET A 251 -11.58 -8.68 2.18
C MET A 251 -10.45 -8.42 1.19
N ALA A 252 -10.15 -9.36 0.29
CA ALA A 252 -9.14 -9.23 -0.75
C ALA A 252 -9.75 -8.83 -2.11
N ARG A 253 -11.00 -9.23 -2.35
CA ARG A 253 -11.69 -9.03 -3.64
C ARG A 253 -11.84 -7.57 -4.01
N GLY A 254 -11.71 -7.26 -5.30
CA GLY A 254 -11.95 -5.92 -5.85
C GLY A 254 -10.90 -4.88 -5.49
N VAL A 255 -9.74 -5.28 -4.96
CA VAL A 255 -8.60 -4.37 -4.81
C VAL A 255 -8.00 -4.10 -6.18
N ARG A 256 -7.99 -2.83 -6.56
CA ARG A 256 -7.48 -2.30 -7.82
C ARG A 256 -6.00 -1.98 -7.74
N ALA A 257 -5.53 -1.49 -6.59
CA ALA A 257 -4.14 -1.08 -6.46
C ALA A 257 -3.56 -1.28 -5.06
N VAL A 258 -2.27 -1.59 -5.01
CA VAL A 258 -1.44 -1.52 -3.81
C VAL A 258 -0.59 -0.26 -3.88
N LEU A 259 -0.83 0.69 -2.99
CA LEU A 259 -0.12 1.96 -2.91
C LEU A 259 0.99 1.91 -1.87
N TYR A 260 2.18 2.39 -2.22
CA TYR A 260 3.29 2.49 -1.26
C TYR A 260 4.10 3.77 -1.41
N GLY A 261 3.60 4.84 -0.80
CA GLY A 261 4.30 6.10 -0.67
C GLY A 261 4.68 6.78 -1.99
N ALA A 262 5.51 7.80 -1.88
CA ALA A 262 6.06 8.57 -2.99
C ALA A 262 7.33 7.93 -3.60
N LEU A 263 7.53 8.17 -4.88
CA LEU A 263 8.74 7.86 -5.64
C LEU A 263 9.96 8.59 -5.07
N GLU A 264 9.78 9.80 -4.56
CA GLU A 264 10.87 10.64 -4.05
C GLU A 264 11.26 10.30 -2.60
N HIS A 265 10.55 9.36 -1.98
CA HIS A 265 10.86 8.89 -0.62
C HIS A 265 11.86 7.74 -0.64
N GLY A 266 12.83 7.83 0.28
CA GLY A 266 13.82 6.80 0.54
C GLY A 266 15.14 6.95 -0.22
N ARG A 267 16.06 6.03 0.07
CA ARG A 267 17.34 5.87 -0.63
C ARG A 267 17.20 4.86 -1.78
N ASP A 268 18.28 4.70 -2.55
CA ASP A 268 18.31 3.86 -3.75
C ASP A 268 17.86 2.42 -3.52
N GLY A 269 18.20 1.84 -2.36
CA GLY A 269 17.73 0.50 -1.98
C GLY A 269 16.20 0.37 -1.97
N LEU A 270 15.49 1.40 -1.51
CA LEU A 270 14.02 1.40 -1.50
C LEU A 270 13.44 1.48 -2.91
N LEU A 271 14.08 2.23 -3.80
CA LEU A 271 13.63 2.39 -5.19
C LEU A 271 13.86 1.13 -6.00
N VAL A 272 15.05 0.53 -5.83
CA VAL A 272 15.37 -0.76 -6.42
C VAL A 272 14.37 -1.81 -5.94
N TRP A 273 14.03 -1.81 -4.64
CA TRP A 273 13.00 -2.69 -4.10
C TRP A 273 11.63 -2.41 -4.74
N LYS A 274 11.16 -1.14 -4.78
CA LYS A 274 9.88 -0.76 -5.39
C LYS A 274 9.78 -1.24 -6.84
N LYS A 275 10.80 -0.92 -7.65
CA LYS A 275 10.89 -1.32 -9.06
C LYS A 275 10.83 -2.84 -9.20
N ARG A 276 11.59 -3.59 -8.41
CA ARG A 276 11.61 -5.06 -8.49
C ARG A 276 10.32 -5.71 -7.98
N ALA A 277 9.64 -5.06 -7.05
CA ALA A 277 8.37 -5.47 -6.44
C ALA A 277 7.14 -4.99 -7.24
N GLY A 278 7.27 -4.74 -8.55
CA GLY A 278 6.12 -4.42 -9.40
C GLY A 278 5.58 -2.98 -9.30
N PHE A 279 5.97 -2.18 -8.30
CA PHE A 279 5.52 -0.79 -8.20
C PHE A 279 5.97 0.04 -9.41
N GLU A 280 5.14 1.00 -9.81
CA GLU A 280 5.43 1.99 -10.86
C GLU A 280 4.99 3.38 -10.37
N PRO A 281 5.61 4.47 -10.85
CA PRO A 281 5.08 5.81 -10.66
C PRO A 281 3.74 5.96 -11.38
N VAL A 282 2.73 6.52 -10.72
CA VAL A 282 1.36 6.63 -11.24
C VAL A 282 0.77 8.01 -11.00
N ARG A 283 -0.33 8.30 -11.70
CA ARG A 283 -1.30 9.33 -11.33
C ARG A 283 -2.47 8.64 -10.64
N LEU A 284 -2.74 9.01 -9.39
CA LEU A 284 -3.87 8.46 -8.64
C LEU A 284 -5.06 9.41 -8.75
N VAL A 285 -6.14 8.97 -9.39
CA VAL A 285 -7.33 9.81 -9.62
C VAL A 285 -8.55 9.19 -8.93
N ARG A 286 -9.57 10.01 -8.65
CA ARG A 286 -10.86 9.50 -8.20
C ARG A 286 -11.58 8.83 -9.37
N ALA A 287 -12.09 7.62 -9.16
CA ALA A 287 -12.98 6.99 -10.12
C ALA A 287 -14.28 7.80 -10.23
N ALA A 288 -14.86 7.85 -11.44
CA ALA A 288 -16.17 8.44 -11.64
C ALA A 288 -17.22 7.65 -10.83
N PRO A 289 -18.26 8.31 -10.28
CA PRO A 289 -19.35 7.61 -9.62
C PRO A 289 -19.98 6.60 -10.59
N GLN A 290 -20.02 5.33 -10.21
CA GLN A 290 -20.77 4.32 -10.95
C GLN A 290 -22.27 4.59 -10.72
N GLY A 291 -22.90 5.45 -11.54
CA GLY A 291 -24.31 5.82 -11.34
C GLY A 291 -24.89 7.03 -12.09
N GLN A 292 -24.31 7.46 -13.23
CA GLN A 292 -25.01 8.37 -14.18
C GLN A 292 -24.93 7.88 -15.64
N ALA A 293 -24.70 6.59 -15.86
CA ALA A 293 -24.99 5.96 -17.15
C ALA A 293 -26.47 5.56 -17.14
N GLY A 294 -27.36 6.47 -17.54
CA GLY A 294 -28.81 6.24 -17.55
C GLY A 294 -29.70 7.48 -17.65
N GLY A 295 -29.13 8.68 -17.80
CA GLY A 295 -29.90 9.85 -18.23
C GLY A 295 -30.19 9.74 -19.72
N SER A 296 -31.32 9.12 -20.06
CA SER A 296 -31.95 9.16 -21.38
C SER A 296 -31.71 10.52 -22.05
N LEU A 297 -31.02 10.49 -23.20
CA LEU A 297 -31.17 11.56 -24.18
C LEU A 297 -32.68 11.63 -24.44
N LYS A 298 -33.34 12.67 -23.90
CA LYS A 298 -34.64 13.09 -24.41
C LYS A 298 -34.44 13.31 -25.91
N GLU A 299 -34.95 12.37 -26.69
CA GLU A 299 -35.16 12.55 -28.12
C GLU A 299 -35.82 13.93 -28.29
N ARG A 300 -35.10 14.82 -28.97
CA ARG A 300 -35.73 16.04 -29.47
C ARG A 300 -36.87 15.58 -30.37
N PRO A 301 -38.11 16.06 -30.18
CA PRO A 301 -39.16 15.77 -31.13
C PRO A 301 -38.72 16.26 -32.51
N GLN A 302 -38.81 15.37 -33.50
CA GLN A 302 -38.60 15.71 -34.90
C GLN A 302 -39.55 16.86 -35.28
N PRO A 303 -39.08 17.91 -35.97
CA PRO A 303 -39.98 18.90 -36.53
C PRO A 303 -40.85 18.22 -37.60
N ALA A 304 -42.17 18.38 -37.47
CA ALA A 304 -43.15 17.92 -38.44
C ALA A 304 -42.81 18.52 -39.82
N GLY A 305 -42.33 17.66 -40.71
CA GLY A 305 -42.08 17.99 -42.11
C GLY A 305 -43.39 18.27 -42.83
N SER A 306 -43.37 19.39 -43.54
CA SER A 306 -44.38 19.97 -44.42
C SER A 306 -45.11 18.97 -45.32
N ARG A 307 -46.44 19.10 -45.37
CA ARG A 307 -47.24 18.75 -46.55
C ARG A 307 -46.86 19.71 -47.68
N ASN A 308 -46.51 19.17 -48.83
CA ASN A 308 -46.41 19.93 -50.07
C ASN A 308 -47.79 19.98 -50.76
N PRO A 309 -48.06 21.03 -51.56
CA PRO A 309 -49.32 21.27 -52.26
C PRO A 309 -49.56 20.30 -53.41
#